data_AF-A0A6V8LK64-F1
#
_entry.id   AF-A0A6V8LK64-F1
#
_cell.length_a   1.000
_cell.length_b   1.000
_cell.length_c   1.000
_cell.angle_alpha   90.00
_cell.angle_beta   90.00
_cell.angle_gamma   90.00
#
_symmetry.space_group_name_H-M   'P 1'
#
loop_
_entity.id
_entity.type
_entity.pdbx_description
1 polymer ?
#
loop_
_entity_poly.entity_id
_entity_poly.type
_entity_poly.pdbx_seq_one_letter_code
_entity_poly.pdbx_strand_id
1 'polypeptide(L)'
;MLRRANRHWSSPLGMILRDLIAAAGGAQALLAQLGEQSTDAAAATWLVILGRAVARGEASPESLHPRVATVAIVLLRNEFVTRGVPAAPDEVLIEIVDEVYLPLVRAR
;
A
#
# COMPACT_ATOMS: atom_id res chain seq x y z
N MET A 1 -6.72 7.08 4.85
CA MET A 1 -5.38 6.99 4.22
C MET A 1 -5.46 6.41 2.82
N LEU A 2 -6.06 5.22 2.63
CA LEU A 2 -6.10 4.54 1.33
C LEU A 2 -6.78 5.35 0.20
N ARG A 3 -7.92 6.02 0.48
CA ARG A 3 -8.55 6.98 -0.46
C ARG A 3 -7.62 8.12 -0.90
N ARG A 4 -6.74 8.62 -0.02
CA ARG A 4 -5.76 9.66 -0.37
C ARG A 4 -4.68 9.10 -1.30
N ALA A 5 -4.21 7.89 -1.02
CA ALA A 5 -3.29 7.19 -1.91
C ALA A 5 -3.93 6.92 -3.28
N ASN A 6 -5.19 6.49 -3.32
CA ASN A 6 -5.94 6.28 -4.56
C ASN A 6 -5.98 7.55 -5.43
N ARG A 7 -6.28 8.71 -4.82
CA ARG A 7 -6.24 10.01 -5.52
C ARG A 7 -4.86 10.35 -6.07
N HIS A 8 -3.78 10.00 -5.35
CA HIS A 8 -2.43 10.25 -5.81
C HIS A 8 -2.10 9.38 -7.05
N TRP A 9 -2.41 8.08 -7.00
CA TRP A 9 -2.19 7.16 -8.12
C TRP A 9 -3.07 7.47 -9.34
N SER A 10 -4.28 8.00 -9.11
CA SER A 10 -5.21 8.41 -10.17
C SER A 10 -4.89 9.79 -10.76
N SER A 11 -3.89 10.50 -10.22
CA SER A 11 -3.51 11.84 -10.70
C SER A 11 -2.68 11.80 -11.99
N PRO A 12 -2.49 12.94 -12.69
CA PRO A 12 -1.58 13.00 -13.85
C PRO A 12 -0.15 12.53 -13.52
N LEU A 13 0.35 12.86 -12.33
CA LEU A 13 1.65 12.40 -11.86
C LEU A 13 1.67 10.86 -11.69
N GLY A 14 0.58 10.29 -11.18
CA GLY A 14 0.40 8.85 -11.05
C GLY A 14 0.26 8.14 -12.40
N MET A 15 -0.27 8.79 -13.44
CA MET A 15 -0.26 8.28 -14.81
C MET A 15 1.17 8.17 -15.34
N ILE A 16 1.96 9.24 -15.25
CA ILE A 16 3.37 9.24 -15.67
C ILE A 16 4.16 8.14 -14.95
N LEU A 17 3.96 8.00 -13.63
CA LEU A 17 4.62 6.95 -12.86
C LEU A 17 4.25 5.55 -13.37
N ARG A 18 2.98 5.29 -13.68
CA ARG A 18 2.52 4.00 -14.21
C ARG A 18 3.06 3.72 -15.60
N ASP A 19 3.10 4.73 -16.47
CA ASP A 19 3.68 4.62 -17.80
C ASP A 19 5.19 4.31 -17.71
N LEU A 20 5.90 4.97 -16.79
CA LEU A 20 7.30 4.67 -16.50
C LEU A 20 7.48 3.26 -15.96
N ILE A 21 6.62 2.78 -15.05
CA ILE A 21 6.67 1.40 -14.53
C ILE A 21 6.42 0.37 -15.64
N ALA A 22 5.43 0.62 -16.51
CA ALA A 22 5.12 -0.25 -17.65
C ALA A 22 6.26 -0.28 -18.67
N ALA A 23 6.85 0.89 -18.99
CA ALA A 23 8.00 1.00 -19.88
C ALA A 23 9.28 0.42 -19.26
N ALA A 24 9.41 0.48 -17.94
CA ALA A 24 10.53 -0.06 -17.17
C ALA A 24 10.53 -1.60 -17.06
N GLY A 25 9.73 -2.31 -17.85
CA GLY A 25 9.95 -3.73 -18.16
C GLY A 25 11.37 -4.05 -18.67
N GLY A 26 12.21 -3.03 -18.96
CA GLY A 26 13.65 -3.12 -19.18
C GLY A 26 14.57 -2.33 -18.23
N ALA A 27 14.07 -1.69 -17.16
CA ALA A 27 14.84 -0.87 -16.20
C ALA A 27 14.74 -1.36 -14.74
N GLN A 28 14.67 -2.68 -14.54
CA GLN A 28 14.50 -3.37 -13.26
C GLN A 28 15.48 -2.89 -12.17
N ALA A 29 16.71 -2.51 -12.53
CA ALA A 29 17.71 -2.03 -11.57
C ALA A 29 17.39 -0.64 -10.98
N LEU A 30 16.72 0.24 -11.74
CA LEU A 30 16.28 1.55 -11.26
C LEU A 30 15.04 1.42 -10.36
N LEU A 31 14.12 0.54 -10.75
CA LEU A 31 12.94 0.22 -9.93
C LEU A 31 13.29 -0.49 -8.62
N ALA A 32 14.32 -1.33 -8.61
CA ALA A 32 14.80 -1.99 -7.38
C ALA A 32 15.36 -0.98 -6.36
N GLN A 33 16.19 -0.03 -6.83
CA GLN A 33 16.78 1.00 -5.96
C GLN A 33 15.75 2.00 -5.42
N LEU A 34 14.76 2.39 -6.25
CA LEU A 34 13.64 3.22 -5.80
C LEU A 34 12.67 2.46 -4.88
N GLY A 35 12.52 1.15 -5.14
CA GLY A 35 11.65 0.25 -4.39
C GLY A 35 12.09 0.09 -2.94
N GLU A 36 13.31 -0.36 -2.70
CA GLU A 36 13.80 -0.71 -1.34
C GLU A 36 13.75 0.48 -0.36
N GLN A 37 14.26 1.64 -0.77
CA GLN A 37 14.27 2.84 0.09
C GLN A 37 12.87 3.39 0.36
N SER A 38 11.97 3.33 -0.62
CA SER A 38 10.61 3.85 -0.47
C SER A 38 9.73 2.91 0.34
N THR A 39 9.84 1.59 0.16
CA THR A 39 9.04 0.61 0.89
C THR A 39 9.40 0.54 2.36
N ASP A 40 10.68 0.64 2.71
CA ASP A 40 11.13 0.55 4.10
C ASP A 40 10.74 1.79 4.91
N ALA A 41 10.89 2.98 4.31
CA ALA A 41 10.45 4.24 4.93
C ALA A 41 8.91 4.29 5.09
N ALA A 42 8.17 3.79 4.09
CA ALA A 42 6.72 3.67 4.19
C ALA A 42 6.31 2.69 5.30
N ALA A 43 6.96 1.53 5.38
CA ALA A 43 6.69 0.52 6.41
C ALA A 43 6.93 1.07 7.82
N ALA A 44 8.02 1.80 8.05
CA ALA A 44 8.31 2.41 9.34
C ALA A 44 7.19 3.35 9.81
N THR A 45 6.65 4.17 8.91
CA THR A 45 5.54 5.08 9.24
C THR A 45 4.27 4.33 9.64
N TRP A 46 3.93 3.26 8.91
CA TRP A 46 2.77 2.42 9.23
C TRP A 46 2.95 1.63 10.53
N LEU A 47 4.15 1.15 10.81
CA LEU A 47 4.47 0.46 12.07
C LEU A 47 4.32 1.38 13.28
N VAL A 48 4.66 2.68 13.16
CA VAL A 48 4.41 3.66 14.24
C VAL A 48 2.91 3.82 14.50
N ILE A 49 2.08 3.87 13.44
CA ILE A 49 0.62 3.97 13.58
C ILE A 49 0.05 2.72 14.25
N LEU A 50 0.44 1.53 13.79
CA LEU A 50 0.04 0.26 14.38
C LEU A 50 0.50 0.12 15.84
N GLY A 51 1.73 0.52 16.15
CA GLY A 51 2.27 0.53 17.52
C GLY A 51 1.39 1.34 18.47
N ARG A 52 0.91 2.51 18.03
CA ARG A 52 -0.03 3.32 18.81
C ARG A 52 -1.40 2.66 18.95
N ALA A 53 -1.88 1.96 17.94
CA ALA A 53 -3.15 1.22 18.00
C ALA A 53 -3.08 0.04 18.98
N VAL A 54 -1.98 -0.72 18.95
CA VAL A 54 -1.69 -1.78 19.93
C VAL A 54 -1.65 -1.21 21.34
N ALA A 55 -0.96 -0.08 21.56
CA ALA A 55 -0.90 0.57 22.86
C ALA A 55 -2.28 1.03 23.39
N ARG A 56 -3.26 1.26 22.51
CA ARG A 56 -4.65 1.58 22.88
C ARG A 56 -5.55 0.34 23.00
N GLY A 57 -5.05 -0.86 22.71
CA GLY A 57 -5.85 -2.08 22.66
C GLY A 57 -6.75 -2.20 21.42
N GLU A 58 -6.48 -1.44 20.36
CA GLU A 58 -7.28 -1.43 19.12
C GLU A 58 -6.77 -2.43 18.05
N ALA A 59 -5.59 -3.02 18.26
CA ALA A 59 -4.94 -3.96 17.34
C ALA A 59 -4.20 -5.06 18.11
N SER A 60 -4.04 -6.24 17.49
CA SER A 60 -3.22 -7.32 18.05
C SER A 60 -1.73 -6.94 18.03
N PRO A 61 -0.93 -7.22 19.08
CA PRO A 61 0.52 -7.03 19.04
C PRO A 61 1.20 -7.75 17.87
N GLU A 62 0.65 -8.88 17.42
CA GLU A 62 1.15 -9.65 16.27
C GLU A 62 1.02 -8.89 14.95
N SER A 63 0.19 -7.84 14.90
CA SER A 63 0.04 -6.96 13.73
C SER A 63 1.26 -6.06 13.49
N LEU A 64 2.21 -5.97 14.43
CA LEU A 64 3.47 -5.20 14.31
C LEU A 64 4.50 -5.90 13.41
N HIS A 65 4.04 -6.35 12.25
CA HIS A 65 4.84 -7.00 11.23
C HIS A 65 4.87 -6.11 9.97
N PRO A 66 6.05 -5.88 9.34
CA PRO A 66 6.16 -5.00 8.17
C PRO A 66 5.20 -5.33 7.03
N ARG A 67 4.93 -6.62 6.79
CA ARG A 67 3.97 -7.06 5.77
C ARG A 67 2.53 -6.70 6.12
N VAL A 68 2.12 -6.83 7.38
CA VAL A 68 0.78 -6.43 7.82
C VAL A 68 0.66 -4.91 7.68
N ALA A 69 1.67 -4.17 8.12
CA ALA A 69 1.71 -2.71 8.03
C ALA A 69 1.52 -2.16 6.62
N THR A 70 2.01 -2.85 5.60
CA THR A 70 2.07 -2.34 4.22
C THR A 70 1.08 -3.00 3.25
N VAL A 71 0.41 -4.09 3.63
CA VAL A 71 -0.40 -4.87 2.67
C VAL A 71 -1.49 -4.05 2.00
N ALA A 72 -2.16 -3.13 2.70
CA ALA A 72 -3.21 -2.31 2.11
C ALA A 72 -2.70 -1.42 0.96
N ILE A 73 -1.51 -0.81 1.11
CA ILE A 73 -0.94 0.03 0.05
C ILE A 73 -0.42 -0.83 -1.12
N VAL A 74 0.10 -2.02 -0.82
CA VAL A 74 0.57 -2.98 -1.83
C VAL A 74 -0.59 -3.48 -2.69
N LEU A 75 -1.73 -3.82 -2.07
CA LEU A 75 -2.94 -4.24 -2.80
C LEU A 75 -3.51 -3.11 -3.65
N LEU A 76 -3.58 -1.88 -3.12
CA LEU A 76 -3.99 -0.74 -3.93
C LEU A 76 -3.08 -0.54 -5.15
N ARG A 77 -1.75 -0.58 -4.96
CA ARG A 77 -0.79 -0.46 -6.06
C ARG A 77 -1.00 -1.57 -7.10
N ASN A 78 -1.34 -2.79 -6.67
CA ASN A 78 -1.60 -3.91 -7.56
C ASN A 78 -2.79 -3.64 -8.52
N GLU A 79 -3.84 -2.96 -8.06
CA GLU A 79 -4.95 -2.55 -8.94
C GLU A 79 -4.44 -1.68 -10.10
N PHE A 80 -3.53 -0.75 -9.82
CA PHE A 80 -2.97 0.14 -10.83
C PHE A 80 -1.95 -0.54 -11.75
N VAL A 81 -0.99 -1.28 -11.18
CA VAL A 81 0.16 -1.80 -11.91
C VAL A 81 -0.18 -3.10 -12.64
N THR A 82 -0.95 -3.98 -12.00
CA THR A 82 -1.25 -5.31 -12.54
C THR A 82 -2.58 -5.32 -13.29
N ARG A 83 -3.61 -4.68 -12.75
CA ARG A 83 -4.94 -4.62 -13.41
C ARG A 83 -5.11 -3.41 -14.33
N GLY A 84 -4.19 -2.45 -14.31
CA GLY A 84 -4.18 -1.32 -15.23
C GLY A 84 -5.33 -0.34 -15.04
N VAL A 85 -6.03 -0.37 -13.89
CA VAL A 85 -7.19 0.53 -13.71
C VAL A 85 -6.74 1.98 -13.57
N PRO A 86 -7.45 2.96 -14.16
CA PRO A 86 -7.09 4.38 -14.07
C PRO A 86 -7.36 4.98 -12.69
N ALA A 87 -8.28 4.38 -11.94
CA ALA A 87 -8.62 4.67 -10.56
C ALA A 87 -9.25 3.42 -9.92
N ALA A 88 -8.97 3.15 -8.65
CA ALA A 88 -9.68 2.11 -7.92
C ALA A 88 -11.06 2.63 -7.48
N PRO A 89 -12.17 1.92 -7.74
CA PRO A 89 -13.48 2.22 -7.17
C PRO A 89 -13.44 2.23 -5.64
N ASP A 90 -14.36 2.95 -5.00
CA ASP A 90 -14.35 3.06 -3.52
C ASP A 90 -14.64 1.71 -2.86
N GLU A 91 -15.46 0.88 -3.52
CA GLU A 91 -15.81 -0.47 -3.08
C GLU A 91 -14.57 -1.36 -2.98
N VAL A 92 -13.62 -1.23 -3.90
CA VAL A 92 -12.34 -1.96 -3.85
C VAL A 92 -11.49 -1.49 -2.65
N LEU A 93 -11.53 -0.21 -2.32
CA LEU A 93 -10.83 0.30 -1.14
C LEU A 93 -11.44 -0.22 0.15
N ILE A 94 -12.78 -0.34 0.19
CA ILE A 94 -13.52 -0.92 1.31
C ILE A 94 -13.16 -2.40 1.44
N GLU A 95 -13.20 -3.17 0.35
CA GLU A 95 -12.82 -4.60 0.33
C GLU A 95 -11.39 -4.81 0.85
N ILE A 96 -10.41 -4.05 0.35
CA ILE A 96 -9.01 -4.13 0.81
C ILE A 96 -8.91 -3.89 2.33
N VAL A 97 -9.68 -2.94 2.86
CA VAL A 97 -9.62 -2.58 4.27
C VAL A 97 -10.36 -3.60 5.13
N ASP A 98 -11.61 -3.89 4.81
CA ASP A 98 -12.52 -4.65 5.66
C ASP A 98 -12.27 -6.15 5.57
N GLU A 99 -11.93 -6.66 4.39
CA GLU A 99 -11.77 -8.10 4.15
C GLU A 99 -10.32 -8.57 4.27
N VAL A 100 -9.33 -7.68 4.12
CA VAL A 100 -7.91 -8.06 4.18
C VAL A 100 -7.16 -7.38 5.32
N TYR A 101 -7.12 -6.04 5.34
CA TYR A 101 -6.26 -5.32 6.26
C TYR A 101 -6.73 -5.42 7.73
N LEU A 102 -8.00 -5.13 8.01
CA LEU A 102 -8.55 -5.16 9.36
C LEU A 102 -8.50 -6.56 9.98
N PRO A 103 -8.81 -7.65 9.26
CA PRO A 103 -8.60 -9.00 9.77
C PRO A 103 -7.16 -9.24 10.21
N LEU A 104 -6.16 -8.85 9.40
CA LEU A 104 -4.74 -9.01 9.75
C LEU A 104 -4.29 -8.13 10.93
N VAL A 105 -4.94 -6.98 11.14
CA VAL A 105 -4.63 -6.06 12.25
C VAL A 105 -5.28 -6.53 13.56
N ARG A 106 -6.49 -7.09 13.47
CA ARG A 106 -7.30 -7.48 14.63
C ARG A 106 -7.09 -8.94 15.05
N ALA A 107 -6.76 -9.81 14.11
CA ALA A 107 -6.68 -11.24 14.30
C ALA A 107 -5.38 -11.80 13.70
N ARG A 108 -4.45 -12.06 14.61
CA ARG A 108 -3.53 -13.18 14.53
C ARG A 108 -3.46 -13.77 15.93
#